data_AF-A0ABD0MZI9-F1
#
_entry.id   AF-A0ABD0MZI9-F1
#
_cell.length_a   1.000
_cell.length_b   1.000
_cell.length_c   1.000
_cell.angle_alpha   90.00
_cell.angle_beta   90.00
_cell.angle_gamma   90.00
#
_symmetry.space_group_name_H-M   'P 1'
#
loop_
_entity.id
_entity.type
_entity.pdbx_description
1 polymer ?
#
loop_
_entity_poly.entity_id
_entity_poly.type
_entity_poly.pdbx_seq_one_letter_code
_entity_poly.pdbx_strand_id
1 'polypeptide(L)'
;DDEPRPKGKKKQKKKKEEEEDIDVDDPEVSRFQYPFHELMVWAVLMKRQKMGEEGMAKALVACKLLKAMAHESSQSEMVDDISQDLDNNSKEFGTLAYELLDQSYKHDEQLAMKLLTYELKNWSNSTCLKLAVAAKHRDFIAHTCSQMLLTDMWMGSLRMGKNPGLK
;
A
#
# COMPACT_ATOMS: atom_id res chain seq x y z
N ASP A 1 -40.14 -65.69 -21.04
CA ASP A 1 -40.73 -64.40 -20.68
C ASP A 1 -40.61 -64.23 -19.17
N ASP A 2 -40.25 -63.02 -18.76
CA ASP A 2 -39.95 -62.52 -17.41
C ASP A 2 -38.64 -62.94 -16.69
N GLU A 3 -37.66 -62.03 -16.72
CA GLU A 3 -36.50 -61.95 -15.81
C GLU A 3 -36.88 -61.38 -14.42
N PRO A 4 -36.18 -61.77 -13.34
CA PRO A 4 -36.13 -60.95 -12.12
C PRO A 4 -34.72 -60.36 -11.87
N ARG A 5 -34.68 -59.05 -11.64
CA ARG A 5 -33.47 -58.27 -11.27
C ARG A 5 -32.85 -58.70 -9.93
N PRO A 6 -31.51 -58.67 -9.78
CA PRO A 6 -30.86 -58.95 -8.50
C PRO A 6 -30.46 -57.69 -7.71
N LYS A 7 -30.32 -57.92 -6.41
CA LYS A 7 -30.06 -57.01 -5.29
C LYS A 7 -28.67 -56.35 -5.34
N GLY A 8 -28.59 -55.06 -5.04
CA GLY A 8 -27.33 -54.34 -4.81
C GLY A 8 -26.77 -54.50 -3.39
N LYS A 9 -25.48 -54.83 -3.27
CA LYS A 9 -24.67 -54.67 -2.05
C LYS A 9 -23.42 -53.83 -2.34
N LYS A 10 -23.12 -52.96 -1.38
CA LYS A 10 -22.16 -51.83 -1.34
C LYS A 10 -20.71 -52.21 -1.63
N LYS A 11 -19.95 -51.28 -2.24
CA LYS A 11 -18.47 -51.21 -2.14
C LYS A 11 -18.00 -49.76 -1.91
N GLN A 12 -16.93 -49.66 -1.11
CA GLN A 12 -16.42 -48.50 -0.38
C GLN A 12 -16.04 -47.28 -1.25
N LYS A 13 -16.34 -46.08 -0.74
CA LYS A 13 -15.92 -44.79 -1.32
C LYS A 13 -14.48 -44.48 -0.86
N LYS A 14 -13.50 -44.57 -1.76
CA LYS A 14 -12.13 -44.08 -1.55
C LYS A 14 -12.11 -42.62 -2.02
N LYS A 15 -11.71 -41.71 -1.12
CA LYS A 15 -11.60 -40.26 -1.35
C LYS A 15 -10.59 -40.04 -2.49
N LYS A 16 -11.04 -39.50 -3.62
CA LYS A 16 -10.19 -39.03 -4.71
C LYS A 16 -10.01 -37.54 -4.45
N GLU A 17 -8.77 -37.08 -4.29
CA GLU A 17 -8.44 -35.66 -4.39
C GLU A 17 -8.83 -35.25 -5.81
N GLU A 18 -9.88 -34.45 -5.92
CA GLU A 18 -10.21 -33.77 -7.16
C GLU A 18 -9.19 -32.63 -7.27
N GLU A 19 -8.21 -32.79 -8.16
CA GLU A 19 -7.59 -31.64 -8.82
C GLU A 19 -8.75 -30.96 -9.55
N GLU A 20 -9.23 -29.84 -8.98
CA GLU A 20 -10.20 -28.99 -9.64
C GLU A 20 -9.52 -28.42 -10.89
N ASP A 21 -9.95 -28.90 -12.07
CA ASP A 21 -9.65 -28.26 -13.35
C ASP A 21 -10.27 -26.87 -13.31
N ILE A 22 -9.46 -25.87 -12.98
CA ILE A 22 -9.89 -24.47 -12.94
C ILE A 22 -10.09 -24.02 -14.39
N ASP A 23 -11.36 -23.91 -14.78
CA ASP A 23 -11.76 -23.41 -16.09
C ASP A 23 -11.37 -21.92 -16.20
N VAL A 24 -10.31 -21.65 -16.96
CA VAL A 24 -9.67 -20.33 -17.07
C VAL A 24 -10.62 -19.30 -17.71
N ASP A 25 -11.70 -19.76 -18.37
CA ASP A 25 -12.70 -18.92 -19.02
C ASP A 25 -13.94 -18.62 -18.15
N ASP A 26 -13.99 -19.06 -16.88
CA ASP A 26 -15.08 -18.70 -15.96
C ASP A 26 -14.95 -17.22 -15.50
N PRO A 27 -15.93 -16.35 -15.81
CA PRO A 27 -15.91 -14.94 -15.41
C PRO A 27 -16.01 -14.70 -13.90
N GLU A 28 -16.35 -15.71 -13.08
CA GLU A 28 -16.26 -15.63 -11.61
C GLU A 28 -14.89 -16.04 -11.06
N VAL A 29 -14.18 -16.94 -11.74
CA VAL A 29 -12.79 -17.34 -11.40
C VAL A 29 -11.78 -16.28 -11.87
N SER A 30 -12.09 -15.59 -12.97
CA SER A 30 -11.30 -14.49 -13.54
C SER A 30 -11.48 -13.14 -12.83
N ARG A 31 -12.24 -13.08 -11.73
CA ARG A 31 -12.44 -11.86 -10.95
C ARG A 31 -11.54 -11.83 -9.75
N PHE A 32 -10.60 -10.88 -9.76
CA PHE A 32 -9.78 -10.56 -8.62
C PHE A 32 -10.64 -10.34 -7.37
N GLN A 33 -10.25 -10.99 -6.27
CA GLN A 33 -10.92 -10.87 -4.96
C GLN A 33 -10.98 -9.41 -4.46
N TYR A 34 -10.02 -8.58 -4.89
CA TYR A 34 -10.00 -7.14 -4.64
C TYR A 34 -9.73 -6.38 -5.94
N PRO A 35 -10.76 -6.15 -6.79
CA PRO A 35 -10.60 -5.60 -8.13
C PRO A 35 -9.91 -4.24 -8.17
N PHE A 36 -10.18 -3.40 -7.17
CA PHE A 36 -9.59 -2.07 -7.06
C PHE A 36 -8.15 -2.08 -6.53
N HIS A 37 -7.75 -3.13 -5.81
CA HIS A 37 -6.37 -3.30 -5.36
C HIS A 37 -5.49 -3.71 -6.55
N GLU A 38 -5.96 -4.68 -7.33
CA GLU A 38 -5.25 -5.17 -8.53
C GLU A 38 -5.20 -4.11 -9.63
N LEU A 39 -6.28 -3.36 -9.83
CA LEU A 39 -6.29 -2.20 -10.73
C LEU A 39 -5.33 -1.11 -10.26
N MET A 40 -5.11 -0.97 -8.95
CA MET A 40 -4.19 0.00 -8.38
C MET A 40 -2.73 -0.45 -8.56
N VAL A 41 -2.41 -1.72 -8.32
CA VAL A 41 -1.09 -2.30 -8.63
C VAL A 41 -0.80 -2.18 -10.14
N TRP A 42 -1.79 -2.48 -10.98
CA TRP A 42 -1.70 -2.31 -12.43
C TRP A 42 -1.55 -0.84 -12.86
N ALA A 43 -2.28 0.11 -12.26
CA ALA A 43 -2.18 1.54 -12.57
C ALA A 43 -0.87 2.18 -12.08
N VAL A 44 -0.30 1.67 -10.99
CA VAL A 44 1.04 1.98 -10.48
C VAL A 44 2.10 1.49 -11.47
N LEU A 45 1.93 0.29 -12.04
CA LEU A 45 2.78 -0.26 -13.09
C LEU A 45 2.58 0.44 -14.45
N MET A 46 1.37 0.93 -14.76
CA MET A 46 0.97 1.51 -16.05
C MET A 46 0.93 3.05 -16.09
N LYS A 47 1.51 3.74 -15.09
CA LYS A 47 1.76 5.20 -15.09
C LYS A 47 0.54 6.08 -15.46
N ARG A 48 -0.64 5.85 -14.85
CA ARG A 48 -1.87 6.65 -15.10
C ARG A 48 -2.58 7.20 -13.85
N GLN A 49 -1.98 8.24 -13.26
CA GLN A 49 -2.56 9.53 -12.78
C GLN A 49 -3.99 9.67 -12.20
N LYS A 50 -4.60 8.67 -11.57
CA LYS A 50 -5.66 8.91 -10.56
C LYS A 50 -5.51 7.96 -9.38
N MET A 51 -4.72 8.39 -8.40
CA MET A 51 -4.60 7.75 -7.09
C MET A 51 -5.93 7.86 -6.34
N GLY A 52 -6.80 6.84 -6.49
CA GLY A 52 -7.91 6.60 -5.57
C GLY A 52 -7.41 6.38 -4.13
N GLU A 53 -8.30 6.57 -3.16
CA GLU A 53 -8.14 6.49 -1.69
C GLU A 53 -6.75 6.02 -1.19
N GLU A 54 -6.10 6.84 -0.34
CA GLU A 54 -4.78 6.58 0.27
C GLU A 54 -3.58 6.69 -0.70
N GLY A 55 -3.65 7.56 -1.70
CA GLY A 55 -2.57 7.76 -2.68
C GLY A 55 -1.19 8.02 -2.07
N MET A 56 -1.11 8.94 -1.10
CA MET A 56 0.14 9.25 -0.40
C MET A 56 0.77 8.00 0.25
N ALA A 57 -0.03 7.17 0.92
CA ALA A 57 0.44 5.96 1.56
C ALA A 57 0.96 4.94 0.54
N LYS A 58 0.24 4.76 -0.57
CA LYS A 58 0.64 3.87 -1.67
C LYS A 58 1.99 4.27 -2.26
N ALA A 59 2.21 5.56 -2.50
CA ALA A 59 3.51 6.07 -2.97
C ALA A 59 4.63 5.78 -1.96
N LEU A 60 4.40 5.99 -0.67
CA LEU A 60 5.39 5.72 0.37
C LEU A 60 5.73 4.23 0.49
N VAL A 61 4.72 3.35 0.39
CA VAL A 61 4.92 1.90 0.42
C VAL A 61 5.66 1.44 -0.83
N ALA A 62 5.26 1.90 -2.02
CA ALA A 62 5.97 1.61 -3.26
C ALA A 62 7.44 2.05 -3.19
N CYS A 63 7.71 3.26 -2.69
CA CYS A 63 9.07 3.76 -2.45
C CYS A 63 9.88 2.82 -1.53
N LYS A 64 9.29 2.38 -0.41
CA LYS A 64 9.95 1.44 0.51
C LYS A 64 10.25 0.09 -0.13
N LEU A 65 9.27 -0.48 -0.85
CA LEU A 65 9.40 -1.78 -1.50
C LEU A 65 10.47 -1.75 -2.60
N LEU A 66 10.45 -0.72 -3.45
CA LEU A 66 11.43 -0.55 -4.53
C LEU A 66 12.85 -0.38 -4.00
N LYS A 67 13.05 0.38 -2.90
CA LYS A 67 14.37 0.49 -2.23
C LYS A 67 14.84 -0.86 -1.69
N ALA A 68 13.94 -1.65 -1.10
CA ALA A 68 14.28 -2.96 -0.58
C ALA A 68 14.65 -3.94 -1.71
N MET A 69 13.90 -3.92 -2.81
CA MET A 69 14.20 -4.71 -4.00
C MET A 69 15.51 -4.30 -4.65
N ALA A 70 15.79 -3.00 -4.78
CA ALA A 70 17.07 -2.51 -5.30
C ALA A 70 18.24 -3.00 -4.44
N HIS A 71 18.12 -2.89 -3.11
CA HIS A 71 19.13 -3.39 -2.17
C HIS A 71 19.37 -4.90 -2.31
N GLU A 72 18.31 -5.70 -2.46
CA GLU A 72 18.45 -7.14 -2.66
C GLU A 72 19.12 -7.47 -4.00
N SER A 73 18.69 -6.83 -5.09
CA SER A 73 19.26 -7.01 -6.43
C SER A 73 20.73 -6.62 -6.50
N SER A 74 21.14 -5.58 -5.76
CA SER A 74 22.55 -5.11 -5.72
C SER A 74 23.52 -6.09 -5.06
N GLN A 75 23.03 -7.11 -4.34
CA GLN A 75 23.88 -8.16 -3.78
C GLN A 75 24.26 -9.23 -4.83
N SER A 76 23.66 -9.18 -6.01
CA SER A 76 23.94 -10.08 -7.13
C SER A 76 24.68 -9.33 -8.24
N GLU A 77 25.96 -9.63 -8.44
CA GLU A 77 26.87 -8.94 -9.39
C GLU A 77 26.39 -8.92 -10.87
N MET A 78 25.39 -9.72 -11.24
CA MET A 78 24.86 -9.79 -12.62
C MET A 78 23.62 -8.92 -12.86
N VAL A 79 23.18 -8.13 -11.86
CA VAL A 79 21.83 -7.52 -11.86
C VAL A 79 21.86 -6.02 -11.51
N ASP A 80 23.01 -5.36 -11.70
CA ASP A 80 23.22 -3.95 -11.35
C ASP A 80 22.28 -2.98 -12.09
N ASP A 81 22.01 -3.22 -13.38
CA ASP A 81 21.09 -2.38 -14.17
C ASP A 81 19.66 -2.41 -13.58
N ILE A 82 19.19 -3.58 -13.12
CA ILE A 82 17.86 -3.72 -12.52
C ILE A 82 17.81 -3.03 -11.16
N SER A 83 18.88 -3.15 -10.35
CA SER A 83 18.98 -2.43 -9.07
C SER A 83 18.88 -0.91 -9.27
N GLN A 84 19.58 -0.38 -10.28
CA GLN A 84 19.55 1.04 -10.59
C GLN A 84 18.17 1.51 -11.04
N ASP A 85 17.48 0.74 -11.89
CA ASP A 85 16.12 1.04 -12.33
C ASP A 85 15.12 1.02 -11.16
N LEU A 86 15.23 0.03 -10.26
CA LEU A 86 14.42 -0.06 -9.05
C LEU A 86 14.66 1.14 -8.13
N ASP A 87 15.92 1.56 -7.93
CA ASP A 87 16.25 2.74 -7.13
C ASP A 87 15.69 4.02 -7.75
N ASN A 88 15.80 4.18 -9.06
CA ASN A 88 15.22 5.32 -9.79
C ASN A 88 13.70 5.38 -9.64
N ASN A 89 13.01 4.26 -9.86
CA ASN A 89 11.57 4.16 -9.65
C ASN A 89 11.20 4.49 -8.19
N SER A 90 12.00 4.04 -7.22
CA SER A 90 11.77 4.34 -5.80
C SER A 90 11.80 5.84 -5.52
N LYS A 91 12.69 6.59 -6.19
CA LYS A 91 12.78 8.04 -6.10
C LYS A 91 11.56 8.72 -6.72
N GLU A 92 11.08 8.24 -7.88
CA GLU A 92 9.86 8.77 -8.51
C GLU A 92 8.64 8.65 -7.58
N PHE A 93 8.44 7.48 -6.95
CA PHE A 93 7.37 7.30 -5.97
C PHE A 93 7.59 8.14 -4.70
N GLY A 94 8.84 8.32 -4.29
CA GLY A 94 9.19 9.25 -3.24
C GLY A 94 8.75 10.68 -3.56
N THR A 95 9.10 11.19 -4.74
CA THR A 95 8.70 12.52 -5.21
C THR A 95 7.18 12.65 -5.28
N LEU A 96 6.49 11.63 -5.79
CA LEU A 96 5.02 11.63 -5.83
C LEU A 96 4.40 11.74 -4.43
N ALA A 97 4.91 11.00 -3.44
CA ALA A 97 4.44 11.11 -2.06
C ALA A 97 4.64 12.53 -1.50
N TYR A 98 5.80 13.14 -1.78
CA TYR A 98 6.11 14.50 -1.37
C TYR A 98 5.16 15.52 -2.02
N GLU A 99 4.96 15.44 -3.34
CA GLU A 99 4.06 16.34 -4.06
C GLU A 99 2.61 16.23 -3.59
N LEU A 100 2.14 15.02 -3.29
CA LEU A 100 0.80 14.82 -2.72
C LEU A 100 0.67 15.47 -1.34
N LEU A 101 1.72 15.43 -0.51
CA LEU A 101 1.72 16.11 0.78
C LEU A 101 1.72 17.63 0.60
N ASP A 102 2.58 18.15 -0.26
CA ASP A 102 2.68 19.58 -0.56
C ASP A 102 1.37 20.13 -1.12
N GLN A 103 0.73 19.43 -2.06
CA GLN A 103 -0.59 19.79 -2.58
C GLN A 103 -1.67 19.74 -1.50
N SER A 104 -1.68 18.68 -0.67
CA SER A 104 -2.66 18.56 0.43
C SER A 104 -2.49 19.71 1.43
N TYR A 105 -1.25 20.05 1.77
CA TYR A 105 -0.92 21.12 2.72
C TYR A 105 -1.29 22.50 2.17
N LYS A 106 -0.99 22.77 0.89
CA LYS A 106 -1.40 24.01 0.20
C LYS A 106 -2.92 24.15 0.10
N HIS A 107 -3.65 23.04 0.05
CA HIS A 107 -5.10 23.05 -0.02
C HIS A 107 -5.74 23.29 1.36
N ASP A 108 -5.37 22.49 2.36
CA ASP A 108 -5.81 22.63 3.74
C ASP A 108 -4.76 22.05 4.68
N GLU A 109 -4.09 22.93 5.42
CA GLU A 109 -3.02 22.57 6.34
C GLU A 109 -3.48 21.61 7.44
N GLN A 110 -4.67 21.85 8.01
CA GLN A 110 -5.20 21.07 9.13
C GLN A 110 -5.62 19.67 8.66
N LEU A 111 -6.25 19.60 7.49
CA LEU A 111 -6.60 18.32 6.88
C LEU A 111 -5.35 17.52 6.50
N ALA A 112 -4.31 18.16 5.96
CA ALA A 112 -3.05 17.50 5.64
C ALA A 112 -2.36 16.91 6.88
N MET A 113 -2.33 17.65 7.99
CA MET A 113 -1.82 17.15 9.27
C MET A 113 -2.63 15.96 9.79
N LYS A 114 -3.95 15.97 9.61
CA LYS A 114 -4.82 14.82 9.92
C LYS A 114 -4.54 13.63 9.01
N LEU A 115 -4.33 13.84 7.72
CA LEU A 115 -3.96 12.76 6.78
C LEU A 115 -2.63 12.10 7.17
N LEU A 116 -1.67 12.85 7.71
CA LEU A 116 -0.40 12.31 8.20
C LEU A 116 -0.53 11.42 9.44
N THR A 117 -1.57 11.64 10.25
CA THR A 117 -1.81 10.93 11.53
C THR A 117 -2.93 9.90 11.46
N TYR A 118 -3.71 9.90 10.39
CA TYR A 118 -4.78 8.93 10.18
C TYR A 118 -4.23 7.50 10.10
N GLU A 119 -4.88 6.57 10.79
CA GLU A 119 -4.55 5.16 10.75
C GLU A 119 -5.15 4.49 9.52
N LEU A 120 -4.27 3.99 8.66
CA LEU A 120 -4.64 3.37 7.40
C LEU A 120 -4.90 1.89 7.63
N LYS A 121 -6.17 1.47 7.58
CA LYS A 121 -6.58 0.08 7.85
C LYS A 121 -5.94 -0.92 6.88
N ASN A 122 -5.74 -0.51 5.64
CA ASN A 122 -5.14 -1.35 4.60
C ASN A 122 -3.62 -1.48 4.74
N TRP A 123 -2.98 -0.65 5.59
CA TRP A 123 -1.54 -0.63 5.79
C TRP A 123 -1.17 -0.95 7.24
N SER A 124 -1.80 -1.99 7.80
CA SER A 124 -1.57 -2.46 9.18
C SER A 124 -1.79 -1.38 10.25
N ASN A 125 -2.80 -0.52 10.05
CA ASN A 125 -3.07 0.65 10.90
C ASN A 125 -1.87 1.60 11.05
N SER A 126 -0.95 1.60 10.07
CA SER A 126 0.14 2.57 10.01
C SER A 126 -0.38 3.93 9.60
N THR A 127 0.35 4.97 9.98
CA THR A 127 0.08 6.33 9.50
C THR A 127 1.02 6.68 8.34
N CYS A 128 0.66 7.66 7.50
CA CYS A 128 1.54 8.14 6.44
C CYS A 128 2.91 8.59 6.99
N LEU A 129 2.94 9.24 8.16
CA LEU A 129 4.20 9.63 8.78
C LEU A 129 5.07 8.42 9.17
N LYS A 130 4.48 7.36 9.74
CA LYS A 130 5.21 6.11 10.05
C LYS A 130 5.73 5.43 8.78
N LEU A 131 4.93 5.41 7.71
CA LEU A 131 5.33 4.85 6.42
C LEU A 131 6.49 5.62 5.79
N ALA A 132 6.50 6.95 5.88
CA ALA A 132 7.58 7.79 5.39
C ALA A 132 8.90 7.53 6.13
N VAL A 133 8.85 7.37 7.46
CA VAL A 133 10.01 6.97 8.26
C VAL A 133 10.49 5.58 7.85
N ALA A 134 9.59 4.61 7.67
CA ALA A 134 9.94 3.26 7.24
C ALA A 134 10.55 3.22 5.82
N ALA A 135 10.13 4.13 4.93
CA ALA A 135 10.71 4.31 3.59
C ALA A 135 12.02 5.12 3.59
N LYS A 136 12.47 5.60 4.77
CA LYS A 136 13.62 6.50 4.93
C LYS A 136 13.52 7.74 4.02
N HIS A 137 12.31 8.27 3.83
CA HIS A 137 12.07 9.41 2.94
C HIS A 137 12.31 10.72 3.68
N ARG A 138 13.54 11.25 3.57
CA ARG A 138 13.99 12.42 4.34
C ARG A 138 13.25 13.70 3.95
N ASP A 139 13.03 13.93 2.66
CA ASP A 139 12.41 15.18 2.20
C ASP A 139 10.93 15.25 2.61
N PHE A 140 10.23 14.12 2.58
CA PHE A 140 8.86 14.02 3.10
C PHE A 140 8.80 14.34 4.61
N ILE A 141 9.77 13.86 5.39
CA ILE A 141 9.84 14.14 6.82
C ILE A 141 10.21 15.61 7.06
N ALA A 142 11.11 16.17 6.25
CA ALA A 142 11.55 17.57 6.34
C ALA A 142 10.49 18.59 5.87
N HIS A 143 9.46 18.14 5.15
CA HIS A 143 8.36 18.99 4.69
C HIS A 143 7.71 19.76 5.85
N THR A 144 7.34 21.03 5.61
CA THR A 144 6.78 21.95 6.61
C THR A 144 5.59 21.33 7.36
N CYS A 145 4.64 20.70 6.65
CA CYS A 145 3.50 20.02 7.25
C CYS A 145 3.93 18.94 8.28
N SER A 146 4.92 18.12 7.93
CA SER A 146 5.47 17.08 8.81
C SER A 146 6.16 17.70 10.03
N GLN A 147 6.95 18.76 9.83
CA GLN A 147 7.65 19.45 10.92
C GLN A 147 6.69 20.18 11.86
N MET A 148 5.66 20.84 11.34
CA MET A 148 4.61 21.46 12.16
C MET A 148 3.88 20.43 13.01
N LEU A 149 3.50 19.30 12.41
CA LEU A 149 2.89 18.19 13.13
C LEU A 149 3.79 17.62 14.22
N LEU A 150 5.07 17.38 13.92
CA LEU A 150 6.04 16.90 14.91
C LEU A 150 6.23 17.92 16.05
N THR A 151 6.24 19.21 15.72
CA THR A 151 6.33 20.29 16.72
C THR A 151 5.08 20.31 17.60
N ASP A 152 3.88 20.18 17.03
CA ASP A 152 2.64 20.12 17.81
C ASP A 152 2.55 18.86 18.67
N MET A 153 3.00 17.70 18.16
CA MET A 153 3.14 16.48 18.96
C MET A 153 4.12 16.67 20.12
N TRP A 154 5.25 17.33 19.86
CA TRP A 154 6.26 17.63 20.88
C TRP A 154 5.74 18.59 21.96
N MET A 155 5.04 19.65 21.55
CA MET A 155 4.43 20.60 22.47
C MET A 155 3.21 20.02 23.22
N GLY A 156 2.60 18.94 22.70
CA GLY A 156 1.44 18.31 23.31
C GLY A 156 0.32 19.32 23.62
N SER A 157 -0.21 19.29 24.84
CA SER A 157 -1.28 20.20 25.29
C SER A 157 -0.80 21.58 25.77
N LEU A 158 0.49 21.91 25.69
CA LEU A 158 1.06 23.15 26.24
C LEU A 158 0.53 24.44 25.56
N ARG A 159 -0.16 24.34 24.41
CA ARG A 159 -0.82 25.47 23.74
C ARG A 159 -2.12 25.96 24.42
N MET A 160 -2.58 25.31 25.50
CA MET A 160 -3.74 25.80 26.29
C MET A 160 -3.45 27.11 27.06
N GLY A 161 -2.22 27.61 27.02
CA GLY A 161 -1.82 28.88 27.62
C GLY A 161 -1.54 30.00 26.61
N LYS A 162 -2.49 30.36 25.74
CA LYS A 162 -2.55 31.77 25.33
C LYS A 162 -2.98 32.56 26.57
N ASN A 163 -2.05 32.93 27.44
CA ASN A 163 -2.33 33.87 28.52
C ASN A 163 -2.80 35.19 27.89
N PRO A 164 -4.08 35.58 28.01
CA PRO A 164 -4.54 36.88 27.56
C PRO A 164 -4.28 37.90 28.69
N GLY A 165 -3.04 38.04 29.12
CA GLY A 165 -2.73 38.90 30.26
C GLY A 165 -1.31 38.81 30.76
N LEU A 166 -0.39 39.47 30.07
CA LEU A 166 0.74 40.15 30.69
C LEU A 166 0.73 41.57 30.11
N LYS A 167 -0.08 42.42 30.75
CA LYS A 167 0.09 43.87 30.77
C LYS A 167 1.08 44.22 31.87
#